data_AF-A0A7S3B6D6-F1
#
_entry.id   AF-A0A7S3B6D6-F1
#
_cell.length_a   1.000
_cell.length_b   1.000
_cell.length_c   1.000
_cell.angle_alpha   90.00
_cell.angle_beta   90.00
_cell.angle_gamma   90.00
#
_symmetry.space_group_name_H-M   'P 1'
#
loop_
_entity.id
_entity.type
_entity.pdbx_description
1 polymer ?
#
loop_
_entity_poly.entity_id
_entity_poly.type
_entity_poly.pdbx_seq_one_letter_code
_entity_poly.pdbx_strand_id
1 'polypeptide(L)'
;AVASAICEAMGAGAVQGEGADTGVNLEATMSGVVALYVANDILFNVRKGTGLVSHEDSIRQAMVKGLPAAVARLGVAIAAAAAEMGRSVTEQLRSRAMRVLVEWSTWFLFPSDTLAEMERALQ
;
A
#
# COMPACT_ATOMS: atom_id res chain seq x y z
N ALA A 1 10.08 -10.72 -8.66
CA ALA A 1 10.05 -9.54 -9.54
C ALA A 1 8.77 -8.73 -9.36
N VAL A 2 7.60 -9.23 -9.78
CA VAL A 2 6.33 -8.46 -9.75
C VAL A 2 5.90 -8.02 -8.34
N ALA A 3 5.90 -8.91 -7.35
CA ALA A 3 5.50 -8.56 -5.98
C ALA A 3 6.41 -7.50 -5.33
N SER A 4 7.73 -7.57 -5.60
CA SER A 4 8.70 -6.58 -5.12
C SER A 4 8.43 -5.22 -5.75
N ALA A 5 8.25 -5.17 -7.07
CA ALA A 5 8.00 -3.94 -7.80
C ALA A 5 6.71 -3.23 -7.32
N ILE A 6 5.67 -3.99 -6.98
CA ILE A 6 4.42 -3.42 -6.43
C ILE A 6 4.66 -2.84 -5.03
N CYS A 7 5.36 -3.57 -4.15
CA CYS A 7 5.70 -3.07 -2.82
C CYS A 7 6.61 -1.83 -2.87
N GLU A 8 7.55 -1.79 -3.82
CA GLU A 8 8.42 -0.64 -4.08
C GLU A 8 7.61 0.57 -4.56
N ALA A 9 6.71 0.37 -5.54
CA ALA A 9 5.84 1.43 -6.06
C ALA A 9 4.92 2.02 -4.98
N MET A 10 4.39 1.20 -4.08
CA MET A 10 3.60 1.63 -2.93
C MET A 10 4.38 2.57 -1.98
N GLY A 11 5.67 2.30 -1.79
CA GLY A 11 6.52 3.08 -0.87
C GLY A 11 7.26 4.26 -1.49
N ALA A 12 7.19 4.43 -2.82
CA ALA A 12 8.02 5.38 -3.57
C ALA A 12 7.69 6.86 -3.30
N GLY A 13 6.48 7.15 -2.82
CA GLY A 13 6.06 8.52 -2.48
C GLY A 13 6.73 9.11 -1.24
N ALA A 14 7.27 8.25 -0.37
CA ALA A 14 8.00 8.69 0.83
C ALA A 14 9.48 8.91 0.49
N VAL A 15 9.81 10.09 -0.04
CA VAL A 15 11.21 10.45 -0.32
C VAL A 15 11.85 11.01 0.96
N GLN A 16 12.91 10.36 1.47
CA GLN A 16 13.79 10.96 2.48
C GLN A 16 14.69 11.97 1.78
N GLY A 17 14.36 13.26 1.86
CA GLY A 17 15.28 14.33 1.53
C GLY A 17 16.22 14.58 2.71
N GLU A 18 17.54 14.45 2.50
CA GLU A 18 18.53 15.05 3.39
C GLU A 18 18.60 16.55 3.10
N GLY A 19 18.03 17.38 3.98
CA GLY A 19 18.03 18.84 3.87
C GLY A 19 16.63 19.46 3.88
N ALA A 20 16.54 20.76 4.13
CA ALA A 20 15.31 21.54 4.39
C ALA A 20 14.29 21.63 3.23
N ASP A 21 14.37 20.71 2.27
CA ASP A 21 13.52 20.59 1.08
C ASP A 21 12.96 19.15 1.04
N THR A 22 12.26 18.75 2.09
CA THR A 22 11.47 17.50 2.13
C THR A 22 10.22 17.68 1.27
N GLY A 23 10.39 17.70 -0.04
CA GLY A 23 9.29 17.71 -1.00
C GLY A 23 8.62 16.33 -1.06
N VAL A 24 7.29 16.30 -1.03
CA VAL A 24 6.54 15.06 -1.24
C VAL A 24 6.38 14.86 -2.73
N ASN A 25 6.75 13.69 -3.24
CA ASN A 25 6.41 13.36 -4.62
C ASN A 25 4.94 12.94 -4.68
N LEU A 26 4.07 13.92 -4.88
CA LEU A 26 2.62 13.79 -4.98
C LEU A 26 2.17 12.74 -6.01
N GLU A 27 2.83 12.72 -7.17
CA GLU A 27 2.56 11.74 -8.23
C GLU A 27 2.93 10.33 -7.77
N ALA A 28 4.05 10.17 -7.08
CA ALA A 28 4.46 8.89 -6.50
C ALA A 28 3.54 8.45 -5.34
N THR A 29 3.01 9.37 -4.53
CA THR A 29 2.01 9.05 -3.48
C THR A 29 0.71 8.55 -4.11
N MET A 30 0.21 9.21 -5.16
CA MET A 30 -0.95 8.74 -5.91
C MET A 30 -0.70 7.38 -6.57
N SER A 31 0.48 7.22 -7.18
CA SER A 31 0.92 5.96 -7.78
C SER A 31 1.02 4.83 -6.74
N GLY A 32 1.41 5.16 -5.50
CA GLY A 32 1.45 4.21 -4.41
C GLY A 32 0.07 3.71 -3.98
N VAL A 33 -0.95 4.59 -3.97
CA VAL A 33 -2.35 4.16 -3.75
C VAL A 33 -2.87 3.31 -4.91
N VAL A 34 -2.50 3.62 -6.14
CA VAL A 34 -2.83 2.77 -7.30
C VAL A 34 -2.16 1.39 -7.18
N ALA A 35 -0.89 1.35 -6.79
CA ALA A 35 -0.16 0.10 -6.57
C ALA A 35 -0.79 -0.76 -5.45
N LEU A 36 -1.34 -0.14 -4.40
CA LEU A 36 -2.12 -0.84 -3.38
C LEU A 36 -3.38 -1.51 -3.96
N TYR A 37 -4.10 -0.85 -4.87
CA TYR A 37 -5.23 -1.47 -5.56
C TYR A 37 -4.80 -2.62 -6.48
N VAL A 38 -3.69 -2.46 -7.20
CA VAL A 38 -3.14 -3.54 -8.02
C VAL A 38 -2.74 -4.75 -7.16
N ALA A 39 -2.14 -4.51 -5.98
CA ALA A 39 -1.86 -5.58 -5.02
C ALA A 39 -3.15 -6.29 -4.57
N ASN A 40 -4.20 -5.53 -4.29
CA ASN A 40 -5.51 -6.07 -3.91
C ASN A 40 -6.11 -6.98 -4.99
N ASP A 41 -6.12 -6.52 -6.25
CA ASP A 41 -6.67 -7.28 -7.38
C ASP A 41 -5.88 -8.55 -7.63
N ILE A 42 -4.55 -8.50 -7.52
CA ILE A 42 -3.70 -9.70 -7.64
C ILE A 42 -4.05 -10.70 -6.53
N LEU A 43 -4.10 -10.25 -5.27
CA LEU A 43 -4.43 -11.10 -4.12
C LEU A 43 -5.85 -11.67 -4.21
N PHE A 44 -6.81 -10.90 -4.71
CA PHE A 44 -8.17 -11.35 -4.97
C PHE A 44 -8.22 -12.47 -6.01
N ASN A 45 -7.53 -12.30 -7.15
CA ASN A 45 -7.48 -13.30 -8.21
C ASN A 45 -6.76 -14.58 -7.77
N VAL A 46 -5.65 -14.45 -7.04
CA VAL A 46 -4.95 -15.59 -6.41
C VAL A 46 -5.89 -16.33 -5.45
N ARG A 47 -6.67 -15.62 -4.64
CA ARG A 47 -7.65 -16.24 -3.73
C ARG A 47 -8.77 -16.97 -4.48
N LYS A 48 -9.22 -16.43 -5.62
CA LYS A 48 -10.27 -17.03 -6.43
C LYS A 48 -9.80 -18.23 -7.25
N GLY A 49 -8.49 -18.49 -7.31
CA GLY A 49 -7.91 -19.51 -8.19
C GLY A 49 -8.16 -19.20 -9.67
N THR A 50 -8.37 -17.91 -10.00
CA THR A 50 -8.61 -17.43 -11.36
C THR A 50 -7.34 -16.90 -12.00
N GLY A 51 -6.19 -17.03 -11.32
CA GLY A 51 -4.89 -16.61 -11.83
C GLY A 51 -4.34 -17.60 -12.86
N LEU A 52 -3.88 -17.08 -14.00
CA LEU A 52 -3.15 -17.80 -15.05
C LEU A 52 -1.72 -18.21 -14.62
N VAL A 53 -1.41 -18.26 -13.33
CA VAL A 53 -0.02 -18.26 -12.82
C VAL A 53 0.28 -19.52 -12.02
N SER A 54 1.24 -20.32 -12.47
CA SER A 54 1.76 -21.52 -11.77
C SER A 54 2.48 -21.24 -10.43
N HIS A 55 2.46 -19.99 -9.96
CA HIS A 55 3.22 -19.47 -8.80
C HIS A 55 2.36 -18.66 -7.84
N GLU A 56 1.05 -18.88 -7.81
CA GLU A 56 0.09 -18.18 -6.94
C GLU A 56 0.52 -18.14 -5.47
N ASP A 57 0.96 -19.28 -4.91
CA ASP A 57 1.44 -19.35 -3.53
C ASP A 57 2.70 -18.51 -3.29
N SER A 58 3.65 -18.51 -4.23
CA SER A 58 4.88 -17.72 -4.13
C SER A 58 4.60 -16.22 -4.23
N ILE A 59 3.67 -15.81 -5.09
CA ILE A 59 3.23 -14.41 -5.20
C ILE A 59 2.53 -13.99 -3.91
N ARG A 60 1.60 -14.81 -3.40
CA ARG A 60 0.90 -14.53 -2.13
C ARG A 60 1.89 -14.36 -0.99
N GLN A 61 2.84 -15.28 -0.83
CA GLN A 61 3.85 -15.20 0.23
C GLN A 61 4.74 -13.95 0.10
N ALA A 62 5.19 -13.62 -1.11
CA ALA A 62 6.01 -12.44 -1.34
C ALA A 62 5.23 -11.14 -1.02
N MET A 63 3.96 -11.07 -1.42
CA MET A 63 3.08 -9.94 -1.12
C MET A 63 2.82 -9.81 0.38
N VAL A 64 2.42 -10.89 1.05
CA VAL A 64 2.15 -10.87 2.51
C VAL A 64 3.39 -10.45 3.30
N LYS A 65 4.59 -10.78 2.82
CA LYS A 65 5.85 -10.34 3.44
C LYS A 65 6.15 -8.85 3.21
N GLY A 66 5.88 -8.32 2.01
CA GLY A 66 6.29 -6.97 1.62
C GLY A 66 5.27 -5.87 1.91
N LEU A 67 3.98 -6.19 1.83
CA LEU A 67 2.89 -5.22 1.92
C LEU A 67 2.84 -4.44 3.24
N PRO A 68 3.10 -5.02 4.43
CA PRO A 68 3.06 -4.25 5.68
C PRO A 68 4.03 -3.07 5.68
N ALA A 69 5.29 -3.31 5.26
CA ALA A 69 6.29 -2.26 5.15
C ALA A 69 5.96 -1.25 4.04
N ALA A 70 5.33 -1.71 2.96
CA ALA A 70 4.92 -0.85 1.85
C ALA A 70 3.75 0.08 2.25
N VAL A 71 2.74 -0.43 2.96
CA VAL A 71 1.62 0.34 3.51
C VAL A 71 2.12 1.36 4.54
N ALA A 72 3.09 0.99 5.38
CA ALA A 72 3.70 1.91 6.33
C ALA A 72 4.33 3.13 5.63
N ARG A 73 5.10 2.90 4.55
CA ARG A 73 5.69 3.97 3.75
C ARG A 73 4.64 4.82 3.02
N LEU A 74 3.60 4.18 2.50
CA LEU A 74 2.48 4.87 1.86
C LEU A 74 1.75 5.80 2.85
N GLY A 75 1.56 5.36 4.09
CA GLY A 75 1.00 6.16 5.17
C GLY A 75 1.80 7.44 5.43
N VAL A 76 3.13 7.31 5.53
CA VAL A 76 4.04 8.47 5.64
C VAL A 76 3.91 9.40 4.44
N ALA A 77 3.85 8.86 3.22
CA ALA A 77 3.71 9.65 2.00
C ALA A 77 2.38 10.43 1.94
N ILE A 78 1.27 9.80 2.35
CA ILE A 78 -0.06 10.45 2.43
C ILE A 78 -0.07 11.54 3.50
N ALA A 79 0.51 11.28 4.67
CA ALA A 79 0.59 12.24 5.75
C ALA A 79 1.42 13.47 5.35
N ALA A 80 2.56 13.24 4.69
CA ALA A 80 3.40 14.31 4.17
C ALA A 80 2.68 15.11 3.07
N ALA A 81 1.98 14.43 2.15
CA ALA A 81 1.21 15.08 1.08
C ALA A 81 0.10 16.02 1.60
N ALA A 82 -0.32 15.87 2.87
CA ALA A 82 -1.36 16.70 3.47
C ALA A 82 -0.95 18.17 3.59
N ALA A 83 0.36 18.45 3.70
CA ALA A 83 0.91 19.79 3.71
C ALA A 83 0.78 20.49 2.34
N GLU A 84 0.70 19.73 1.25
CA GLU A 84 0.75 20.24 -0.13
C GLU A 84 -0.60 20.14 -0.88
N MET A 85 -1.35 19.05 -0.72
CA MET A 85 -2.60 18.77 -1.46
C MET A 85 -3.88 19.27 -0.77
N GLY A 86 -3.78 19.65 0.51
CA GLY A 86 -4.93 19.98 1.34
C GLY A 86 -5.65 18.75 1.91
N ARG A 87 -6.33 18.96 3.06
CA ARG A 87 -6.90 17.89 3.89
C ARG A 87 -7.92 16.98 3.19
N SER A 88 -8.72 17.52 2.26
CA SER A 88 -9.78 16.74 1.61
C SER A 88 -9.22 15.64 0.70
N VAL A 89 -8.14 15.93 -0.05
CA VAL A 89 -7.53 14.95 -0.96
C VAL A 89 -6.82 13.85 -0.18
N THR A 90 -6.11 14.20 0.89
CA THR A 90 -5.40 13.21 1.71
C THR A 90 -6.34 12.33 2.52
N GLU A 91 -7.47 12.87 3.00
CA GLU A 91 -8.54 12.05 3.60
C GLU A 91 -9.14 11.06 2.61
N GLN A 92 -9.29 11.43 1.33
CA GLN A 92 -9.75 10.52 0.30
C GLN A 92 -8.74 9.40 0.02
N LEU A 93 -7.44 9.73 -0.10
CA LEU A 93 -6.38 8.73 -0.30
C LEU A 93 -6.30 7.77 0.89
N ARG A 94 -6.37 8.30 2.12
CA ARG A 94 -6.46 7.50 3.35
C ARG A 94 -7.68 6.59 3.32
N SER A 95 -8.87 7.11 3.08
CA SER A 95 -10.12 6.33 3.02
C SER A 95 -10.07 5.21 1.99
N ARG A 96 -9.41 5.46 0.85
CA ARG A 96 -9.21 4.48 -0.22
C ARG A 96 -8.26 3.36 0.21
N ALA A 97 -7.10 3.70 0.76
CA ALA A 97 -6.17 2.71 1.29
C ALA A 97 -6.78 1.90 2.43
N MET A 98 -7.59 2.56 3.27
CA MET A 98 -8.22 1.93 4.42
C MET A 98 -9.32 0.92 4.01
N ARG A 99 -10.03 1.18 2.92
CA ARG A 99 -10.96 0.19 2.35
C ARG A 99 -10.27 -1.10 1.92
N VAL A 100 -9.05 -1.01 1.39
CA VAL A 100 -8.28 -2.19 0.99
C VAL A 100 -7.88 -3.05 2.18
N LEU A 101 -7.43 -2.46 3.31
CA LEU A 101 -7.10 -3.29 4.47
C LEU A 101 -8.34 -3.93 5.11
N VAL A 102 -9.50 -3.27 5.05
CA VAL A 102 -10.77 -3.89 5.46
C VAL A 102 -11.08 -5.11 4.59
N GLU A 103 -10.87 -5.06 3.29
CA GLU A 103 -11.02 -6.24 2.43
C GLU A 103 -10.04 -7.35 2.85
N TRP A 104 -8.77 -7.03 3.08
CA TRP A 104 -7.76 -8.00 3.51
C TRP A 104 -8.07 -8.65 4.87
N SER A 105 -8.68 -7.91 5.80
CA SER A 105 -9.12 -8.46 7.09
C SER A 105 -10.22 -9.51 6.91
N THR A 106 -11.16 -9.29 5.97
CA THR A 106 -12.19 -10.29 5.65
C THR A 106 -11.62 -11.55 4.98
N TRP A 107 -10.41 -11.48 4.43
CA TRP A 107 -9.75 -12.61 3.78
C TRP A 107 -8.81 -13.37 4.71
N PHE A 108 -8.65 -12.91 5.96
CA PHE A 108 -7.69 -13.46 6.93
C PHE A 108 -6.27 -13.54 6.35
N LEU A 109 -5.92 -12.59 5.49
CA LEU A 109 -4.66 -12.60 4.74
C LEU A 109 -3.45 -12.28 5.62
N PHE A 110 -3.67 -11.52 6.69
CA PHE A 110 -2.64 -11.06 7.61
C PHE A 110 -3.09 -11.31 9.07
N PRO A 111 -2.14 -11.50 10.01
CA PRO A 111 -2.44 -11.46 11.43
C PRO A 111 -3.10 -10.14 11.84
N SER A 112 -4.00 -10.17 12.82
CA SER A 112 -4.72 -8.98 13.29
C SER A 112 -3.79 -7.86 13.75
N ASP A 113 -2.67 -8.19 14.41
CA ASP A 113 -1.69 -7.20 14.88
C ASP A 113 -1.01 -6.49 13.69
N THR A 114 -0.69 -7.24 12.63
CA THR A 114 -0.12 -6.68 11.40
C THR A 114 -1.11 -5.77 10.68
N LEU A 115 -2.39 -6.14 10.63
CA LEU A 115 -3.45 -5.27 10.09
C LEU A 115 -3.60 -3.99 10.92
N ALA A 116 -3.58 -4.10 12.25
CA ALA A 116 -3.67 -2.95 13.14
C ALA A 116 -2.47 -2.00 12.98
N GLU A 117 -1.27 -2.52 12.74
CA GLU A 117 -0.09 -1.69 12.43
C GLU A 117 -0.23 -0.96 11.10
N MET A 118 -0.70 -1.65 10.05
CA MET A 118 -0.97 -1.04 8.74
C MET A 118 -2.07 0.03 8.82
N GLU A 119 -3.11 -0.21 9.60
CA GLU A 119 -4.19 0.74 9.90
C GLU A 119 -3.66 2.00 10.59
N ARG A 120 -2.86 1.84 11.65
CA ARG A 120 -2.24 2.96 12.36
C ARG A 120 -1.33 3.78 11.46
N ALA A 121 -0.62 3.14 10.53
CA ALA A 121 0.25 3.87 9.61
C ALA A 121 -0.53 4.76 8.63
N LEU A 122 -1.78 4.42 8.32
CA LEU A 122 -2.64 5.21 7.44
C LEU A 122 -3.41 6.33 8.17
N GLN A 123 -3.52 6.29 9.50
CA GLN A 123 -4.22 7.30 10.32
C GLN A 123 -3.42 8.60 10.39
#